data_AF-A0A1M5NT55-F1
#
_entry.id   AF-A0A1M5NT55-F1
#
_cell.length_a   1.000
_cell.length_b   1.000
_cell.length_c   1.000
_cell.angle_alpha   90.00
_cell.angle_beta   90.00
_cell.angle_gamma   90.00
#
_symmetry.space_group_name_H-M   'P 1'
#
loop_
_entity.id
_entity.type
_entity.pdbx_description
1 polymer ?
#
loop_
_entity_poly.entity_id
_entity_poly.type
_entity_poly.pdbx_seq_one_letter_code
_entity_poly.pdbx_strand_id
1 'polypeptide(L)' 'MIKVKRLNGEEFVINCELIETIEGNPDTIITLTTGHKYVVKEDINTVIEKVKQFKSSINTVIVQRRKEV' A
#
# COMPACT_ATOMS: atom_id res chain seq x y z
N MET A 1 4.78 -4.59 0.24
CA MET A 1 3.79 -5.11 1.21
C MET A 1 3.26 -3.96 2.04
N ILE A 2 1.93 -3.79 2.12
CA ILE A 2 1.28 -2.75 2.94
C ILE A 2 0.32 -3.40 3.95
N LYS A 3 0.23 -2.83 5.15
CA LYS A 3 -0.73 -3.24 6.19
C LYS A 3 -2.04 -2.49 6.00
N VAL A 4 -3.16 -3.20 6.04
CA VAL A 4 -4.52 -2.66 5.94
C VAL A 4 -5.42 -3.35 6.96
N LYS A 5 -6.59 -2.77 7.23
CA LYS A 5 -7.56 -3.33 8.17
C LYS A 5 -8.83 -3.72 7.47
N ARG A 6 -9.37 -4.89 7.80
CA ARG A 6 -10.75 -5.24 7.48
C ARG A 6 -11.71 -4.32 8.25
N LEU A 7 -12.98 -4.30 7.87
CA LEU A 7 -14.00 -3.51 8.56
C LEU A 7 -14.19 -3.93 10.04
N ASN A 8 -13.93 -5.20 10.36
CA ASN A 8 -13.94 -5.72 11.73
C ASN A 8 -12.71 -5.30 12.58
N GLY A 9 -11.76 -4.57 11.99
CA GLY A 9 -10.54 -4.09 12.66
C GLY A 9 -9.35 -5.06 12.59
N GLU A 10 -9.52 -6.27 12.06
CA GLU A 10 -8.43 -7.24 11.88
C GLU A 10 -7.41 -6.71 10.88
N GLU A 11 -6.13 -6.76 11.27
CA GLU A 11 -5.01 -6.33 10.44
C GLU A 11 -4.54 -7.46 9.53
N PHE A 12 -4.28 -7.12 8.27
CA PHE A 12 -3.66 -8.03 7.31
C PHE A 12 -2.71 -7.28 6.37
N VAL A 13 -1.88 -8.05 5.66
CA VAL A 13 -0.87 -7.52 4.76
C VAL A 13 -1.19 -7.94 3.34
N ILE A 14 -1.12 -7.00 2.40
CA ILE A 14 -1.28 -7.27 0.98
C ILE A 14 -0.06 -6.83 0.19
N ASN A 15 0.17 -7.52 -0.94
CA ASN A 15 1.15 -7.06 -1.91
C ASN A 15 0.57 -5.89 -2.71
N CYS A 16 1.09 -4.70 -2.47
CA CYS A 16 0.68 -3.48 -3.16
C CYS A 16 1.01 -3.47 -4.66
N GLU A 17 1.96 -4.29 -5.12
CA GLU A 17 2.31 -4.39 -6.54
C GLU A 17 1.28 -5.19 -7.35
N LEU A 18 0.43 -5.96 -6.67
CA LEU A 18 -0.65 -6.72 -7.29
C LEU A 18 -2.00 -6.00 -7.20
N ILE A 19 -2.03 -4.77 -6.68
CA ILE A 19 -3.26 -3.97 -6.66
C ILE A 19 -3.53 -3.49 -8.08
N GLU A 20 -4.71 -3.82 -8.59
CA GLU A 20 -5.19 -3.39 -9.90
C GLU A 20 -6.00 -2.11 -9.78
N THR A 21 -6.98 -2.07 -8.86
CA THR A 21 -7.83 -0.89 -8.63
C THR A 21 -8.08 -0.67 -7.14
N ILE A 22 -8.34 0.60 -6.80
CA ILE A 22 -8.84 1.03 -5.50
C ILE A 22 -10.08 1.88 -5.76
N GLU A 23 -11.23 1.44 -5.28
CA GLU A 23 -12.52 2.12 -5.47
C GLU A 23 -13.11 2.49 -4.10
N GLY A 24 -13.86 3.59 -4.02
CA GLY A 24 -14.50 4.04 -2.78
C GLY A 24 -15.95 4.42 -2.99
N ASN A 25 -16.88 3.67 -2.36
CA ASN A 25 -18.27 4.05 -2.04
C ASN A 25 -19.09 2.82 -1.59
N PRO A 26 -19.68 2.78 -0.38
CA PRO A 26 -19.40 3.60 0.81
C PRO A 26 -18.08 3.21 1.50
N ASP A 27 -17.59 1.99 1.26
CA ASP A 27 -16.33 1.45 1.76
C ASP A 27 -15.26 1.45 0.66
N THR A 28 -13.99 1.30 1.06
CA THR A 28 -12.88 1.16 0.13
C THR A 28 -12.68 -0.29 -0.26
N ILE A 29 -12.65 -0.56 -1.57
CA ILE A 29 -12.41 -1.88 -2.15
C ILE A 29 -11.08 -1.87 -2.87
N ILE A 30 -10.20 -2.79 -2.49
CA ILE A 30 -8.94 -3.07 -3.18
C ILE A 30 -9.14 -4.31 -4.03
N THR A 31 -9.03 -4.18 -5.36
CA THR A 31 -9.06 -5.31 -6.29
C THR A 31 -7.62 -5.66 -6.67
N LEU A 32 -7.25 -6.93 -6.56
CA LEU A 32 -5.98 -7.45 -7.04
C LEU A 32 -6.07 -7.86 -8.51
N THR A 33 -4.92 -7.95 -9.18
CA THR A 33 -4.79 -8.42 -10.57
C THR A 33 -5.32 -9.83 -10.82
N THR A 34 -5.54 -10.60 -9.75
CA THR A 34 -6.18 -11.92 -9.79
C THR A 34 -7.72 -11.85 -9.78
N GLY A 35 -8.31 -10.65 -9.67
CA GLY A 35 -9.74 -10.42 -9.47
C GLY A 35 -10.20 -10.53 -8.01
N HIS A 36 -9.30 -10.91 -7.07
CA HIS A 36 -9.64 -10.99 -5.65
C HIS A 36 -9.87 -9.60 -5.06
N LYS A 37 -10.92 -9.44 -4.25
CA LYS A 37 -11.32 -8.16 -3.66
C LYS A 37 -11.21 -8.15 -2.14
N TYR A 38 -10.71 -7.04 -1.59
CA TYR A 38 -10.66 -6.79 -0.16
C TYR A 38 -11.40 -5.50 0.17
N VAL A 39 -12.33 -5.58 1.12
CA VAL A 39 -12.95 -4.40 1.71
C VAL A 39 -12.12 -3.98 2.92
N VAL A 40 -11.67 -2.73 2.92
CA VAL A 40 -10.77 -2.18 3.94
C VAL A 40 -11.35 -0.95 4.60
N LYS A 41 -10.90 -0.68 5.82
CA LYS A 41 -11.33 0.48 6.62
C LYS A 41 -10.65 1.78 6.20
N GLU A 42 -9.46 1.69 5.61
CA GLU A 42 -8.73 2.83 5.07
C GLU A 42 -9.44 3.46 3.87
N ASP A 43 -9.44 4.78 3.78
CA ASP A 43 -9.86 5.48 2.56
C ASP A 43 -8.80 5.34 1.45
N ILE A 44 -9.19 5.68 0.22
CA ILE A 44 -8.34 5.58 -0.98
C ILE A 44 -6.99 6.29 -0.79
N ASN A 45 -6.97 7.51 -0.21
CA ASN A 45 -5.74 8.28 -0.07
C ASN A 45 -4.80 7.63 0.94
N THR A 46 -5.33 7.10 2.04
CA THR A 46 -4.53 6.36 3.02
C THR A 46 -3.88 5.13 2.39
N VAL A 47 -4.59 4.38 1.55
CA VAL A 47 -4.00 3.23 0.82
C VAL A 47 -2.89 3.71 -0.12
N ILE A 48 -3.12 4.77 -0.90
CA ILE A 48 -2.11 5.35 -1.81
C ILE A 48 -0.85 5.78 -1.04
N GLU A 49 -0.98 6.47 0.08
CA GLU A 49 0.16 6.91 0.89
C GLU A 49 0.94 5.72 1.46
N LYS A 50 0.27 4.66 1.91
CA LYS A 50 0.94 3.42 2.33
C LYS A 50 1.74 2.79 1.19
N VAL A 51 1.22 2.80 -0.04
CA VAL A 51 1.95 2.31 -1.23
C VAL A 51 3.17 3.18 -1.53
N LYS A 52 3.02 4.51 -1.52
CA LYS A 52 4.14 5.44 -1.74
C LYS A 52 5.24 5.25 -0.70
N GLN A 53 4.88 5.17 0.58
CA GLN A 53 5.83 4.93 1.68
C GLN A 53 6.59 3.62 1.46
N PHE A 54 5.90 2.54 1.10
CA PHE A 54 6.55 1.28 0.77
C PHE A 54 7.54 1.44 -0.40
N LYS A 55 7.11 2.05 -1.51
CA LYS A 55 7.99 2.27 -2.68
C LYS A 55 9.20 3.15 -2.37
N SER A 56 9.03 4.22 -1.61
CA SER A 56 10.12 5.10 -1.18
C SER A 56 11.13 4.36 -0.29
N SER A 57 10.64 3.49 0.60
CA SER A 57 11.50 2.73 1.51
C SER A 57 12.42 1.74 0.78
N ILE A 58 11.97 1.16 -0.33
CA ILE A 58 12.77 0.20 -1.12
C ILE A 58 13.66 0.87 -2.17
N ASN A 59 13.26 2.04 -2.70
CA ASN A 59 14.01 2.77 -3.72
C ASN A 59 15.00 3.80 -3.15
N THR A 60 15.24 3.80 -1.83
CA THR A 60 16.21 4.70 -1.22
C THR A 60 17.63 4.33 -1.68
N VAL A 61 18.15 5.08 -2.66
CA VAL A 61 19.57 5.04 -3.03
C VAL A 61 20.35 5.65 -1.87
N ILE A 62 21.18 4.85 -1.19
CA ILE A 62 22.15 5.36 -0.23
C ILE A 62 23.19 6.15 -1.02
N VAL A 63 23.03 7.47 -1.13
CA VAL A 63 24.11 8.35 -1.59
C VAL A 63 25.11 8.44 -0.45
N GLN A 64 26.04 7.49 -0.38
CA GLN A 64 27.23 7.64 0.45
C GLN A 64 28.02 8.82 -0.10
N ARG A 65 27.92 9.99 0.56
CA ARG A 65 28.86 11.08 0.34
C ARG A 65 30.26 10.55 0.60
N ARG A 66 31.03 10.29 -0.46
CA ARG A 66 32.49 10.11 -0.35
C ARG A 66 33.02 11.41 0.27
N LYS A 67 33.45 11.36 1.53
CA LYS A 67 34.38 12.35 2.05
C LYS A 67 35.71 12.06 1.36
N GLU A 68 36.06 12.86 0.38
CA GLU A 68 37.43 12.92 -0.13
C GLU A 68 38.33 13.45 0.98
N VAL A 69 39.46 12.78 1.15
CA VAL A 69 40.48 13.00 2.19
C VAL A 69 41.41 14.10 1.74
#